data_AF-B0ZBA2-F1
#
_entry.id   AF-B0ZBA2-F1
#
_cell.length_a   1.000
_cell.length_b   1.000
_cell.length_c   1.000
_cell.angle_alpha   90.00
_cell.angle_beta   90.00
_cell.angle_gamma   90.00
#
_symmetry.space_group_name_H-M   'P 1'
#
loop_
_entity.id
_entity.type
_entity.pdbx_description
1 polymer ?
#
loop_
_entity_poly.entity_id
_entity_poly.type
_entity_poly.pdbx_seq_one_letter_code
_entity_poly.pdbx_strand_id
1 'polypeptide(L)'
;MTHQSQIQKQNTPAQASSKARFNSQKPKAELQQKALENAVSGESLANYQAIFDGFAAMGIDMADVEPRVNVFTFNAWKALGRVVKKGQHGVKIVTVIPCTKKDRATGDEVPVKKVKTTTVFHVSQTEEIGGEPTDEKASADAVSEEAAAPEAAPEAIEQAEPAAADEPRELNAYEARIEAKRERYEARAGKAQDESRALYGRARGMAEVIPFGQPILVGHHSEGRDRNYRNRIHNTFGKAFAAQDKAAHYAQKAASVGTGGISSDDPDAIKKLRAELVSAEKSQDMMKAANKAIRANKTPETQTAALVALGFTEAQAAETIKPDFARRVGFPSYALSNNNANMTRIKGRIAELEKRSQRADVEKAGDGFTYREDTTENRVMFIFDGKPDEATRAILKREAFKWSPSRGAWVRQLNNAGIWAAKQVIERFNVAKVGD
;
A
#
# COMPACT_ATOMS: atom_id res chain seq x y z
N MET A 1 -17.53 -71.44 -9.38
CA MET A 1 -17.93 -70.96 -8.03
C MET A 1 -17.39 -69.56 -7.87
N THR A 2 -18.30 -68.59 -7.93
CA THR A 2 -18.05 -67.18 -8.21
C THR A 2 -18.09 -66.44 -6.88
N HIS A 3 -16.96 -65.95 -6.38
CA HIS A 3 -16.96 -65.02 -5.24
C HIS A 3 -16.85 -63.59 -5.76
N GLN A 4 -18.00 -62.91 -5.80
CA GLN A 4 -18.06 -61.45 -5.82
C GLN A 4 -17.67 -60.93 -4.43
N SER A 5 -16.60 -60.16 -4.37
CA SER A 5 -16.22 -59.38 -3.19
C SER A 5 -16.56 -57.92 -3.45
N GLN A 6 -17.73 -57.49 -2.97
CA GLN A 6 -18.01 -56.08 -2.74
C GLN A 6 -17.29 -55.68 -1.45
N ILE A 7 -16.33 -54.76 -1.53
CA ILE A 7 -15.81 -54.04 -0.36
C ILE A 7 -15.87 -52.54 -0.64
N GLN A 8 -16.50 -51.88 0.31
CA GLN A 8 -16.94 -50.49 0.36
C GLN A 8 -15.77 -49.50 0.24
N LYS A 9 -15.90 -48.54 -0.69
CA LYS A 9 -15.10 -47.31 -0.65
C LYS A 9 -15.64 -46.44 0.48
N GLN A 10 -14.88 -46.31 1.55
CA GLN A 10 -15.13 -45.34 2.60
C GLN A 10 -15.03 -43.93 2.01
N ASN A 11 -16.14 -43.19 2.09
CA ASN A 11 -16.24 -41.79 1.71
C ASN A 11 -15.55 -40.96 2.81
N THR A 12 -14.34 -40.45 2.53
CA THR A 12 -13.69 -39.45 3.37
C THR A 12 -14.40 -38.11 3.15
N PRO A 13 -14.97 -37.46 4.19
CA PRO A 13 -15.55 -36.14 4.02
C PRO A 13 -14.42 -35.12 3.79
N ALA A 14 -14.46 -34.47 2.62
CA ALA A 14 -13.59 -33.37 2.28
C ALA A 14 -13.67 -32.29 3.37
N GLN A 15 -12.51 -31.89 3.89
CA GLN A 15 -12.36 -30.79 4.84
C GLN A 15 -12.89 -29.50 4.22
N ALA A 16 -14.09 -29.10 4.64
CA ALA A 16 -14.64 -27.79 4.36
C ALA A 16 -13.76 -26.72 5.03
N SER A 17 -13.27 -25.78 4.24
CA SER A 17 -12.47 -24.65 4.74
C SER A 17 -13.27 -23.86 5.78
N SER A 18 -12.59 -23.48 6.86
CA SER A 18 -13.08 -22.81 8.07
C SER A 18 -13.54 -21.35 7.87
N LYS A 19 -14.20 -21.04 6.74
CA LYS A 19 -14.62 -19.68 6.38
C LYS A 19 -16.12 -19.42 6.53
N ALA A 20 -16.79 -20.18 7.41
CA ALA A 20 -18.17 -19.94 7.78
C ALA A 20 -18.35 -19.97 9.32
N ARG A 21 -18.84 -18.84 9.85
CA ARG A 21 -19.45 -18.60 11.17
C ARG A 21 -18.51 -18.27 12.34
N PHE A 22 -18.42 -16.98 12.65
CA PHE A 22 -19.15 -16.38 13.80
C PHE A 22 -19.26 -14.87 13.55
N ASN A 23 -20.40 -14.42 13.02
CA ASN A 23 -20.76 -13.01 12.97
C ASN A 23 -21.43 -12.67 14.31
N SER A 24 -20.64 -12.27 15.31
CA SER A 24 -21.12 -11.72 16.58
C SER A 24 -20.91 -10.20 16.63
N GLN A 25 -21.23 -9.49 15.54
CA GLN A 25 -21.37 -8.05 15.64
C GLN A 25 -22.63 -7.74 16.45
N LYS A 26 -22.44 -7.35 17.71
CA LYS A 26 -23.50 -6.76 18.55
C LYS A 26 -24.20 -5.63 17.77
N PRO A 27 -25.53 -5.48 17.87
CA PRO A 27 -26.26 -4.37 17.28
C PRO A 27 -25.58 -3.03 17.53
N LYS A 28 -25.58 -2.16 16.51
CA LYS A 28 -24.90 -0.85 16.55
C LYS A 28 -25.32 0.02 17.75
N ALA A 29 -26.60 -0.05 18.14
CA ALA A 29 -27.14 0.65 19.31
C ALA A 29 -26.56 0.10 20.63
N GLU A 30 -26.45 -1.23 20.76
CA GLU A 30 -25.86 -1.87 21.95
C GLU A 30 -24.39 -1.49 22.12
N LEU A 31 -23.64 -1.38 21.02
CA LEU A 31 -22.24 -0.92 21.03
C LEU A 31 -22.12 0.55 21.49
N GLN A 32 -23.06 1.41 21.07
CA GLN A 32 -23.09 2.83 21.44
C GLN A 32 -23.41 3.01 22.92
N GLN A 33 -24.44 2.29 23.41
CA GLN A 33 -24.85 2.35 24.80
C GLN A 33 -23.77 1.79 25.73
N LYS A 34 -23.13 0.68 25.36
CA LYS A 34 -21.97 0.13 26.08
C LYS A 34 -20.78 1.10 26.08
N ALA A 35 -20.58 1.87 25.00
CA ALA A 35 -19.51 2.87 24.98
C ALA A 35 -19.77 4.03 25.97
N LEU A 36 -21.02 4.45 26.11
CA LEU A 36 -21.43 5.45 27.10
C LEU A 36 -21.29 4.92 28.52
N GLU A 37 -21.80 3.72 28.80
CA GLU A 37 -21.70 3.07 30.10
C GLU A 37 -20.24 2.97 30.58
N ASN A 38 -19.32 2.54 29.71
CA ASN A 38 -17.90 2.46 30.05
C ASN A 38 -17.26 3.84 30.29
N ALA A 39 -17.69 4.87 29.57
CA ALA A 39 -17.14 6.22 29.71
C ALA A 39 -17.56 6.88 31.03
N VAL A 40 -18.79 6.60 31.48
CA VAL A 40 -19.33 7.11 32.74
C VAL A 40 -18.86 6.29 33.93
N SER A 41 -18.89 4.95 33.86
CA SER A 41 -18.65 4.06 35.01
C SER A 41 -17.19 3.81 35.39
N GLY A 42 -16.21 4.17 34.55
CA GLY A 42 -14.80 3.97 34.92
C GLY A 42 -14.39 4.87 36.10
N GLU A 43 -13.45 4.41 36.93
CA GLU A 43 -12.92 5.18 38.07
C GLU A 43 -11.47 5.67 37.85
N SER A 44 -10.87 5.31 36.72
CA SER A 44 -9.47 5.66 36.44
C SER A 44 -9.31 7.13 36.04
N LEU A 45 -8.38 7.81 36.73
CA LEU A 45 -7.92 9.18 36.43
C LEU A 45 -6.70 9.22 35.49
N ALA A 46 -6.20 8.06 35.03
CA ALA A 46 -4.92 7.93 34.32
C ALA A 46 -4.86 8.72 32.99
N ASN A 47 -6.01 9.08 32.41
CA ASN A 47 -6.09 9.84 31.16
C ASN A 47 -6.39 11.34 31.36
N TYR A 48 -6.60 11.81 32.59
CA TYR A 48 -7.13 13.16 32.82
C TYR A 48 -6.14 14.24 32.39
N GLN A 49 -4.86 14.10 32.75
CA GLN A 49 -3.82 15.04 32.33
C GLN A 49 -3.75 15.18 30.80
N ALA A 50 -3.77 14.04 30.09
CA ALA A 50 -3.75 14.05 28.63
C ALA A 50 -5.01 14.68 28.00
N ILE A 51 -6.17 14.53 28.66
CA ILE A 51 -7.43 15.17 28.24
C ILE A 51 -7.35 16.68 28.42
N PHE A 52 -6.92 17.13 29.60
CA PHE A 52 -6.79 18.55 29.90
C PHE A 52 -5.78 19.24 28.99
N ASP A 53 -4.56 18.71 28.88
CA ASP A 53 -3.52 19.28 28.02
C ASP A 53 -3.96 19.27 26.54
N GLY A 54 -4.63 18.20 26.12
CA GLY A 54 -5.11 18.04 24.76
C GLY A 54 -6.18 19.05 24.36
N PHE A 55 -7.14 19.35 25.25
CA PHE A 55 -8.20 20.33 24.98
C PHE A 55 -7.77 21.77 25.23
N ALA A 56 -6.87 22.01 26.20
CA ALA A 56 -6.22 23.32 26.37
C ALA A 56 -5.46 23.72 25.10
N ALA A 57 -4.73 22.78 24.47
CA ALA A 57 -4.07 23.02 23.19
C ALA A 57 -5.04 23.29 22.02
N MET A 58 -6.32 22.91 22.16
CA MET A 58 -7.38 23.19 21.18
C MET A 58 -8.15 24.48 21.51
N GLY A 59 -7.72 25.24 22.52
CA GLY A 59 -8.33 26.50 22.93
C GLY A 59 -9.61 26.35 23.75
N ILE A 60 -9.82 25.19 24.38
CA ILE A 60 -10.92 24.97 25.33
C ILE A 60 -10.35 25.18 26.75
N ASP A 61 -11.00 26.02 27.56
CA ASP A 61 -10.56 26.27 28.93
C ASP A 61 -10.61 24.98 29.76
N MET A 62 -9.60 24.76 30.60
CA MET A 62 -9.55 23.61 31.50
C MET A 62 -10.74 23.59 32.48
N ALA A 63 -11.28 24.77 32.83
CA ALA A 63 -12.46 24.88 33.67
C ALA A 63 -13.73 24.31 33.01
N ASP A 64 -13.79 24.31 31.67
CA ASP A 64 -14.91 23.79 30.90
C ASP A 64 -14.75 22.31 30.56
N VAL A 65 -13.62 21.69 30.89
CA VAL A 65 -13.35 20.28 30.59
C VAL A 65 -13.67 19.44 31.82
N GLU A 66 -14.76 18.68 31.77
CA GLU A 66 -15.15 17.74 32.81
C GLU A 66 -15.08 16.31 32.25
N PRO A 67 -13.95 15.61 32.45
CA PRO A 67 -13.82 14.21 32.03
C PRO A 67 -14.99 13.38 32.59
N ARG A 68 -15.63 12.58 31.72
CA ARG A 68 -16.82 11.73 32.00
C ARG A 68 -18.17 12.44 32.09
N VAL A 69 -18.20 13.77 32.07
CA VAL A 69 -19.45 14.55 32.04
C VAL A 69 -19.66 15.19 30.67
N ASN A 70 -18.64 15.84 30.12
CA ASN A 70 -18.74 16.57 28.85
C ASN A 70 -17.63 16.22 27.84
N VAL A 71 -16.86 15.17 28.12
CA VAL A 71 -15.83 14.61 27.24
C VAL A 71 -16.13 13.13 27.01
N PHE A 72 -16.51 12.78 25.78
CA PHE A 72 -16.90 11.42 25.41
C PHE A 72 -16.33 10.95 24.07
N THR A 73 -16.32 9.64 23.87
CA THR A 73 -15.98 9.03 22.58
C THR A 73 -17.10 9.26 21.56
N PHE A 74 -16.78 9.19 20.27
CA PHE A 74 -17.75 9.38 19.19
C PHE A 74 -19.01 8.50 19.31
N ASN A 75 -18.88 7.24 19.72
CA ASN A 75 -20.04 6.35 19.88
C ASN A 75 -20.85 6.65 21.15
N ALA A 76 -20.20 7.13 22.21
CA ALA A 76 -20.88 7.57 23.43
C ALA A 76 -21.69 8.85 23.17
N TRP A 77 -21.16 9.80 22.38
CA TRP A 77 -21.94 10.97 21.95
C TRP A 77 -23.18 10.59 21.14
N LYS A 78 -23.06 9.60 20.25
CA LYS A 78 -24.22 9.08 19.51
C LYS A 78 -25.29 8.45 20.41
N ALA A 79 -24.89 7.80 21.50
CA ALA A 79 -25.82 7.27 22.49
C ALA A 79 -26.56 8.39 23.24
N LEU A 80 -25.89 9.54 23.46
CA LEU A 80 -26.45 10.76 24.04
C LEU A 80 -27.23 11.62 23.03
N GLY A 81 -27.48 11.13 21.81
CA GLY A 81 -28.20 11.87 20.79
C GLY A 81 -27.43 13.04 20.19
N ARG A 82 -26.09 13.04 20.26
CA ARG A 82 -25.23 14.06 19.64
C ARG A 82 -24.25 13.46 18.63
N VAL A 83 -23.85 14.23 17.64
CA VAL A 83 -22.81 13.88 16.65
C VAL A 83 -21.70 14.91 16.69
N VAL A 84 -20.45 14.44 16.52
CA VAL A 84 -19.29 15.34 16.37
C VAL A 84 -19.38 16.07 15.03
N LYS A 85 -19.27 17.40 15.06
CA LYS A 85 -19.29 18.26 13.88
C LYS A 85 -18.19 17.85 12.88
N LYS A 86 -18.48 17.96 11.60
CA LYS A 86 -17.53 17.60 10.53
C LYS A 86 -16.27 18.47 10.62
N GLY A 87 -15.09 17.84 10.62
CA GLY A 87 -13.79 18.53 10.64
C GLY A 87 -13.18 18.76 12.03
N GLN A 88 -13.88 18.40 13.11
CA GLN A 88 -13.35 18.52 14.47
C GLN A 88 -12.33 17.43 14.80
N HIS A 89 -11.26 17.82 15.50
CA HIS A 89 -10.21 16.91 15.98
C HIS A 89 -10.43 16.61 17.47
N GLY A 90 -10.27 15.34 17.87
CA GLY A 90 -10.40 14.92 19.27
C GLY A 90 -9.05 14.54 19.89
N VAL A 91 -9.03 14.45 21.21
CA VAL A 91 -7.84 14.08 21.99
C VAL A 91 -7.70 12.56 22.06
N LYS A 92 -6.49 12.04 21.85
CA LYS A 92 -6.21 10.59 21.93
C LYS A 92 -5.85 10.19 23.36
N ILE A 93 -6.56 9.21 23.90
CA ILE A 93 -6.34 8.63 25.23
C ILE A 93 -6.04 7.13 25.12
N VAL A 94 -5.37 6.58 26.13
CA VAL A 94 -5.04 5.15 26.18
C VAL A 94 -5.95 4.48 27.20
N THR A 95 -6.77 3.51 26.75
CA THR A 95 -7.69 2.79 27.61
C THR A 95 -7.42 1.30 27.58
N VAL A 96 -7.66 0.62 28.71
CA VAL A 96 -7.50 -0.83 28.85
C VAL A 96 -8.88 -1.46 28.82
N ILE A 97 -9.17 -2.22 27.76
CA ILE A 97 -10.49 -2.84 27.56
C ILE A 97 -10.40 -4.32 27.98
N PRO A 98 -11.25 -4.79 28.92
CA PRO A 98 -11.38 -6.21 29.21
C PRO A 98 -12.02 -6.92 28.00
N CYS A 99 -11.33 -7.93 27.47
CA CYS A 99 -11.73 -8.74 26.33
C CYS A 99 -11.63 -10.21 26.69
N THR A 100 -12.59 -11.05 26.34
CA THR A 100 -12.40 -12.50 26.45
C THR A 100 -11.59 -13.02 25.26
N LYS A 101 -10.66 -13.94 25.52
CA LYS A 101 -9.89 -14.67 24.51
C LYS A 101 -10.13 -16.15 24.72
N LYS A 102 -10.56 -16.84 23.66
CA LYS A 102 -10.73 -18.29 23.69
C LYS A 102 -9.36 -18.97 23.69
N ASP A 103 -9.10 -19.83 24.69
CA ASP A 103 -7.90 -20.65 24.71
C ASP A 103 -7.95 -21.64 23.53
N ARG A 104 -6.82 -21.76 22.84
CA ARG A 104 -6.70 -22.58 21.64
C ARG A 104 -6.60 -24.07 21.96
N ALA A 105 -6.20 -24.43 23.19
CA ALA A 105 -6.07 -25.82 23.63
C ALA A 105 -7.36 -26.35 24.27
N THR A 106 -8.00 -25.59 25.17
CA THR A 106 -9.16 -26.05 25.93
C THR A 106 -10.50 -25.54 25.39
N GLY A 107 -10.48 -24.44 24.62
CA GLY A 107 -11.70 -23.81 24.12
C GLY A 107 -12.42 -22.92 25.13
N ASP A 108 -11.88 -22.70 26.32
CA ASP A 108 -12.48 -21.86 27.35
C ASP A 108 -12.24 -20.37 27.10
N GLU A 109 -13.17 -19.51 27.51
CA GLU A 109 -13.03 -18.05 27.41
C GLU A 109 -12.28 -17.48 28.61
N VAL A 110 -11.06 -16.99 28.40
CA VAL A 110 -10.22 -16.38 29.43
C VAL A 110 -10.29 -14.85 29.34
N PRO A 111 -10.52 -14.11 30.45
CA PRO A 111 -10.49 -12.66 30.44
C PRO A 111 -9.05 -12.13 30.24
N VAL A 112 -8.85 -11.31 29.22
CA VAL A 112 -7.58 -10.65 28.86
C VAL A 112 -7.79 -9.15 28.75
N LYS A 113 -6.85 -8.36 29.30
CA LYS A 113 -6.86 -6.90 29.16
C LYS A 113 -6.12 -6.48 27.88
N LYS A 114 -6.77 -5.73 26.99
CA LYS A 114 -6.15 -5.16 25.78
C LYS A 114 -6.02 -3.66 25.91
N VAL A 115 -4.80 -3.14 25.76
CA VAL A 115 -4.53 -1.70 25.67
C VAL A 115 -4.97 -1.21 24.29
N LYS A 116 -5.74 -0.13 24.24
CA LYS A 116 -6.25 0.46 22.99
C LYS A 116 -6.23 1.97 23.07
N THR A 117 -5.82 2.62 21.99
CA THR A 117 -5.90 4.08 21.87
C THR A 117 -7.28 4.46 21.34
N THR A 118 -7.97 5.37 22.02
CA THR A 118 -9.31 5.85 21.68
C THR A 118 -9.32 7.37 21.62
N THR A 119 -10.21 7.97 20.83
CA THR A 119 -10.32 9.43 20.68
C THR A 119 -11.59 9.94 21.36
N VAL A 120 -11.44 10.99 22.18
CA VAL A 120 -12.53 11.67 22.88
C VAL A 120 -12.72 13.09 22.34
N PHE A 121 -13.95 13.59 22.46
CA PHE A 121 -14.39 14.89 21.98
C PHE A 121 -15.12 15.62 23.08
N HIS A 122 -14.89 16.93 23.17
CA HIS A 122 -15.62 17.81 24.08
C HIS A 122 -17.00 18.16 23.52
N VAL A 123 -17.97 18.47 24.39
CA VAL A 123 -19.36 18.77 24.00
C VAL A 123 -19.46 19.92 22.99
N SER A 124 -18.60 20.94 23.06
CA SER A 124 -18.58 22.07 22.12
C SER A 124 -18.32 21.65 20.66
N GLN A 125 -17.69 20.48 20.47
CA GLN A 125 -17.40 19.89 19.17
C GLN A 125 -18.57 19.06 18.63
N THR A 126 -19.71 19.02 19.32
CA THR A 126 -20.88 18.20 18.98
C THR A 126 -22.14 19.01 18.71
N GLU A 127 -23.05 18.43 17.94
CA GLU A 127 -24.39 18.96 17.61
C GLU A 127 -25.46 17.90 17.91
N GLU A 128 -26.68 18.32 18.24
CA GLU A 128 -27.79 17.42 18.57
C GLU A 128 -28.38 16.78 17.32
N ILE A 129 -28.64 15.48 17.39
CA ILE A 129 -29.29 14.71 16.35
C ILE A 129 -30.80 14.87 16.54
N GLY A 130 -31.39 15.89 15.91
CA GLY A 130 -32.86 16.00 15.80
C GLY A 130 -33.54 17.21 16.46
N GLY A 131 -32.85 18.34 16.64
CA GLY A 131 -33.55 19.61 16.93
C GLY A 131 -34.33 20.09 15.70
N GLU A 132 -35.57 20.54 15.91
CA GLU A 132 -36.37 21.25 14.90
C GLU A 132 -35.57 22.42 14.28
N PRO A 133 -35.76 22.72 12.97
CA PRO A 133 -35.14 23.88 12.37
C PRO A 133 -35.71 25.11 13.07
N THR A 134 -34.86 25.83 13.81
CA THR A 134 -35.20 27.21 14.16
C THR A 134 -35.07 28.01 12.88
N ASP A 135 -36.23 28.31 12.30
CA ASP A 135 -36.44 29.22 11.19
C ASP A 135 -35.97 30.63 11.57
N GLU A 136 -34.66 30.88 11.45
CA GLU A 136 -34.10 32.22 11.27
C GLU A 136 -32.92 32.17 10.30
N LYS A 137 -33.24 31.90 9.04
CA LYS A 137 -32.69 32.55 7.83
C LYS A 137 -33.25 31.86 6.58
N ALA A 138 -34.56 31.95 6.43
CA ALA A 138 -35.26 31.75 5.17
C ALA A 138 -36.09 33.01 4.86
N SER A 139 -35.42 34.15 4.72
CA SER A 139 -36.00 35.36 4.11
C SER A 139 -34.91 36.31 3.61
N ALA A 140 -34.14 35.88 2.61
CA ALA A 140 -33.47 36.76 1.66
C ALA A 140 -32.83 35.86 0.60
N ASP A 141 -33.54 35.69 -0.52
CA ASP A 141 -33.01 35.84 -1.87
C ASP A 141 -33.77 34.98 -2.86
N ALA A 142 -34.86 35.57 -3.36
CA ALA A 142 -35.37 35.29 -4.68
C ALA A 142 -35.51 36.63 -5.43
N VAL A 143 -34.60 36.80 -6.39
CA VAL A 143 -34.68 37.60 -7.63
C VAL A 143 -34.45 39.12 -7.56
N SER A 144 -33.28 39.54 -8.05
CA SER A 144 -33.19 40.51 -9.17
C SER A 144 -31.85 40.38 -9.90
N GLU A 145 -31.92 40.12 -11.20
CA GLU A 145 -30.90 40.47 -12.18
C GLU A 145 -30.82 41.99 -12.28
N GLU A 146 -29.62 42.58 -12.21
CA GLU A 146 -29.16 43.57 -13.19
C GLU A 146 -27.64 43.81 -13.07
N ALA A 147 -27.08 44.31 -14.17
CA ALA A 147 -25.70 44.14 -14.61
C ALA A 147 -24.67 45.07 -13.95
N ALA A 148 -23.43 44.60 -13.86
CA ALA A 148 -22.23 45.40 -14.10
C ALA A 148 -21.02 44.50 -14.38
N ALA A 149 -20.47 44.61 -15.59
CA ALA A 149 -19.19 44.03 -15.98
C ALA A 149 -18.05 44.51 -15.06
N PRO A 150 -16.97 43.72 -14.96
CA PRO A 150 -15.78 44.19 -15.65
C PRO A 150 -15.13 43.12 -16.51
N GLU A 151 -14.69 43.57 -17.68
CA GLU A 151 -13.73 42.90 -18.53
C GLU A 151 -12.46 42.55 -17.75
N ALA A 152 -12.14 41.26 -17.70
CA ALA A 152 -10.77 40.79 -17.66
C ALA A 152 -10.71 39.52 -18.50
N ALA A 153 -10.00 39.62 -19.62
CA ALA A 153 -9.86 38.58 -20.63
C ALA A 153 -9.50 37.22 -20.01
N PRO A 154 -10.09 36.11 -20.49
CA PRO A 154 -9.57 34.79 -20.15
C PRO A 154 -8.24 34.63 -20.89
N GLU A 155 -7.13 34.65 -20.15
CA GLU A 155 -5.91 34.04 -20.65
C GLU A 155 -6.24 32.60 -21.04
N ALA A 156 -5.97 32.32 -22.31
CA ALA A 156 -6.27 31.06 -22.96
C ALA A 156 -5.86 29.90 -22.06
N ILE A 157 -6.83 29.08 -21.68
CA ILE A 157 -6.59 27.69 -21.34
C ILE A 157 -5.99 27.10 -22.61
N GLU A 158 -4.66 27.02 -22.63
CA GLU A 158 -3.89 26.35 -23.66
C GLU A 158 -4.51 24.97 -23.81
N GLN A 159 -5.17 24.79 -24.95
CA GLN A 159 -5.79 23.56 -25.34
C GLN A 159 -4.71 22.49 -25.17
N ALA A 160 -4.97 21.50 -24.31
CA ALA A 160 -4.17 20.31 -24.29
C ALA A 160 -4.26 19.73 -25.70
N GLU A 161 -3.20 19.96 -26.48
CA GLU A 161 -3.05 19.46 -27.83
C GLU A 161 -3.39 17.97 -27.80
N PRO A 162 -4.18 17.48 -28.78
CA PRO A 162 -4.43 16.05 -28.89
C PRO A 162 -3.07 15.38 -28.95
N ALA A 163 -2.86 14.39 -28.06
CA ALA A 163 -1.64 13.61 -27.92
C ALA A 163 -0.99 13.40 -29.29
N ALA A 164 -0.02 14.27 -29.60
CA ALA A 164 0.77 14.17 -30.80
C ALA A 164 1.38 12.77 -30.77
N ALA A 165 1.34 12.10 -31.93
CA ALA A 165 1.95 10.80 -32.13
C ALA A 165 3.31 10.78 -31.41
N ASP A 166 3.45 9.85 -30.47
CA ASP A 166 4.57 9.72 -29.55
C ASP A 166 5.85 9.57 -30.38
N GLU A 167 6.49 10.70 -30.70
CA GLU A 167 7.84 10.71 -31.23
C GLU A 167 8.71 9.91 -30.26
N PRO A 168 9.67 9.10 -30.75
CA PRO A 168 10.49 8.29 -29.87
C PRO A 168 11.27 9.19 -28.92
N ARG A 169 10.70 9.40 -27.73
CA ARG A 169 11.35 10.14 -26.65
C ARG A 169 12.55 9.32 -26.21
N GLU A 170 13.72 9.94 -26.22
CA GLU A 170 14.91 9.31 -25.68
C GLU A 170 14.68 8.93 -24.20
N LEU A 171 15.05 7.70 -23.84
CA LEU A 171 14.92 7.18 -22.49
C LEU A 171 15.68 8.09 -21.52
N ASN A 172 15.03 8.49 -20.44
CA ASN A 172 15.73 9.28 -19.43
C ASN A 172 16.80 8.41 -18.71
N ALA A 173 17.78 9.05 -18.06
CA ALA A 173 18.88 8.32 -17.42
C ALA A 173 18.41 7.29 -16.36
N TYR A 174 17.29 7.55 -15.69
CA TYR A 174 16.68 6.63 -14.73
C TYR A 174 16.10 5.39 -15.44
N GLU A 175 15.33 5.59 -16.51
CA GLU A 175 14.71 4.55 -17.34
C GLU A 175 15.76 3.70 -18.03
N ALA A 176 16.80 4.31 -18.61
CA ALA A 176 17.92 3.60 -19.21
C ALA A 176 18.60 2.65 -18.21
N ARG A 177 18.77 3.08 -16.95
CA ARG A 177 19.32 2.22 -15.88
C ARG A 177 18.38 1.08 -15.50
N ILE A 178 17.07 1.31 -15.52
CA ILE A 178 16.06 0.28 -15.28
C ILE A 178 16.07 -0.75 -16.42
N GLU A 179 16.17 -0.30 -17.67
CA GLU A 179 16.23 -1.15 -18.84
C GLU A 179 17.51 -1.99 -18.87
N ALA A 180 18.68 -1.37 -18.67
CA ALA A 180 19.96 -2.08 -18.56
C ALA A 180 19.94 -3.13 -17.41
N LYS A 181 19.18 -2.88 -16.35
CA LYS A 181 18.98 -3.85 -15.27
C LYS A 181 18.08 -5.02 -15.70
N ARG A 182 17.04 -4.77 -16.48
CA ARG A 182 16.16 -5.79 -17.07
C ARG A 182 16.95 -6.66 -18.05
N GLU A 183 17.59 -6.04 -19.04
CA GLU A 183 18.39 -6.70 -20.07
C GLU A 183 19.46 -7.61 -19.45
N ARG A 184 20.16 -7.15 -18.41
CA ARG A 184 21.14 -7.98 -17.70
C ARG A 184 20.53 -9.23 -17.06
N TYR A 185 19.29 -9.16 -16.57
CA TYR A 185 18.59 -10.34 -16.05
C TYR A 185 18.11 -11.25 -17.16
N GLU A 186 17.62 -10.71 -18.26
CA GLU A 186 17.23 -11.47 -19.45
C GLU A 186 18.41 -12.22 -20.06
N ALA A 187 19.56 -11.55 -20.21
CA ALA A 187 20.79 -12.18 -20.68
C ALA A 187 21.25 -13.32 -19.75
N ARG A 188 21.04 -13.20 -18.43
CA ARG A 188 21.33 -14.28 -17.47
C ARG A 188 20.32 -15.42 -17.56
N ALA A 189 19.05 -15.12 -17.81
CA ALA A 189 18.01 -16.11 -18.04
C ALA A 189 18.29 -16.91 -19.32
N GLY A 190 18.59 -16.22 -20.43
CA GLY A 190 18.96 -16.84 -21.70
C GLY A 190 20.17 -17.77 -21.57
N LYS A 191 21.26 -17.30 -20.96
CA LYS A 191 22.44 -18.15 -20.69
C LYS A 191 22.12 -19.41 -19.88
N ALA A 192 21.28 -19.29 -18.85
CA ALA A 192 20.87 -20.43 -18.04
C ALA A 192 19.92 -21.39 -18.80
N GLN A 193 19.10 -20.85 -19.71
CA GLN A 193 18.24 -21.63 -20.58
C GLN A 193 19.06 -22.41 -21.62
N ASP A 194 20.08 -21.79 -22.23
CA ASP A 194 21.01 -22.45 -23.15
C ASP A 194 21.78 -23.58 -22.44
N GLU A 195 22.26 -23.31 -21.23
CA GLU A 195 22.91 -24.32 -20.37
C GLU A 195 21.97 -25.50 -20.07
N SER A 196 20.72 -25.21 -19.69
CA SER A 196 19.69 -26.22 -19.43
C SER A 196 19.43 -27.08 -20.67
N ARG A 197 19.23 -26.45 -21.84
CA ARG A 197 18.98 -27.14 -23.10
C ARG A 197 20.15 -28.03 -23.50
N ALA A 198 21.39 -27.54 -23.36
CA ALA A 198 22.59 -28.31 -23.66
C ALA A 198 22.74 -29.54 -22.74
N LEU A 199 22.55 -29.36 -21.43
CA LEU A 199 22.62 -30.45 -20.45
C LEU A 199 21.49 -31.47 -20.65
N TYR A 200 20.27 -31.00 -20.93
CA TYR A 200 19.13 -31.86 -21.22
C TYR A 200 19.38 -32.68 -22.48
N GLY A 201 19.83 -32.04 -23.56
CA GLY A 201 20.20 -32.73 -24.81
C GLY A 201 21.29 -33.79 -24.59
N ARG A 202 22.31 -33.49 -23.80
CA ARG A 202 23.36 -34.44 -23.42
C ARG A 202 22.80 -35.63 -22.62
N ALA A 203 21.99 -35.37 -21.60
CA ALA A 203 21.39 -36.42 -20.77
C ALA A 203 20.47 -37.31 -21.59
N ARG A 204 19.67 -36.72 -22.49
CA ARG A 204 18.82 -37.43 -23.44
C ARG A 204 19.64 -38.30 -24.38
N GLY A 205 20.70 -37.76 -25.00
CA GLY A 205 21.58 -38.55 -25.88
C GLY A 205 22.26 -39.71 -25.15
N MET A 206 22.65 -39.52 -23.88
CA MET A 206 23.16 -40.63 -23.05
C MET A 206 22.09 -41.70 -22.76
N ALA A 207 20.83 -41.27 -22.53
CA ALA A 207 19.71 -42.17 -22.26
C ALA A 207 19.27 -42.98 -23.49
N GLU A 208 19.32 -42.38 -24.68
CA GLU A 208 18.96 -43.04 -25.95
C GLU A 208 19.84 -44.25 -26.28
N VAL A 209 21.06 -44.34 -25.70
CA VAL A 209 21.94 -45.51 -25.82
C VAL A 209 21.38 -46.75 -25.10
N ILE A 210 20.51 -46.57 -24.10
CA ILE A 210 19.90 -47.67 -23.34
C ILE A 210 18.59 -48.07 -24.02
N PRO A 211 18.47 -49.29 -24.58
CA PRO A 211 17.21 -49.79 -25.11
C PRO A 211 16.08 -49.69 -24.09
N PHE A 212 14.90 -49.28 -24.56
CA PHE A 212 13.73 -49.15 -23.71
C PHE A 212 13.38 -50.49 -23.06
N GLY A 213 13.17 -50.46 -21.73
CA GLY A 213 12.81 -51.65 -20.95
C GLY A 213 13.98 -52.57 -20.57
N GLN A 214 15.23 -52.24 -20.91
CA GLN A 214 16.38 -53.06 -20.48
C GLN A 214 16.58 -53.00 -18.95
N PRO A 215 16.43 -54.13 -18.22
CA PRO A 215 16.64 -54.18 -16.78
C PRO A 215 18.13 -54.12 -16.42
N ILE A 216 18.43 -53.68 -15.21
CA ILE A 216 19.79 -53.80 -14.65
C ILE A 216 20.04 -55.28 -14.32
N LEU A 217 21.11 -55.85 -14.87
CA LEU A 217 21.52 -57.23 -14.58
C LEU A 217 22.18 -57.31 -13.19
N VAL A 218 21.38 -57.57 -12.15
CA VAL A 218 21.84 -57.68 -10.76
C VAL A 218 22.71 -58.94 -10.60
N GLY A 219 23.88 -58.79 -9.96
CA GLY A 219 24.85 -59.86 -9.73
C GLY A 219 25.80 -60.13 -10.92
N HIS A 220 25.63 -59.45 -12.06
CA HIS A 220 26.52 -59.58 -13.21
C HIS A 220 27.71 -58.62 -13.10
N HIS A 221 28.87 -58.95 -13.70
CA HIS A 221 30.08 -58.10 -13.63
C HIS A 221 29.88 -56.66 -14.18
N SER A 222 28.83 -56.44 -14.98
CA SER A 222 28.53 -55.16 -15.62
C SER A 222 27.60 -54.28 -14.78
N GLU A 223 27.02 -54.83 -13.70
CA GLU A 223 26.04 -54.15 -12.86
C GLU A 223 26.54 -52.78 -12.38
N GLY A 224 27.76 -52.73 -11.82
CA GLY A 224 28.33 -51.50 -11.29
C GLY A 224 28.51 -50.42 -12.36
N ARG A 225 28.98 -50.82 -13.55
CA ARG A 225 29.16 -49.89 -14.68
C ARG A 225 27.82 -49.32 -15.16
N ASP A 226 26.83 -50.19 -15.27
CA ASP A 226 25.49 -49.87 -15.76
C ASP A 226 24.72 -48.95 -14.79
N ARG A 227 24.80 -49.23 -13.48
CA ARG A 227 24.29 -48.33 -12.42
C ARG A 227 24.97 -46.97 -12.46
N ASN A 228 26.28 -46.94 -12.55
CA ASN A 228 27.04 -45.68 -12.61
C ASN A 228 26.70 -44.85 -13.85
N TYR A 229 26.46 -45.50 -14.99
CA TYR A 229 26.05 -44.82 -16.22
C TYR A 229 24.65 -44.20 -16.08
N ARG A 230 23.65 -44.97 -15.59
CA ARG A 230 22.31 -44.44 -15.31
C ARG A 230 22.31 -43.33 -14.26
N ASN A 231 23.12 -43.45 -13.21
CA ASN A 231 23.30 -42.38 -12.22
C ASN A 231 23.87 -41.10 -12.85
N ARG A 232 24.79 -41.22 -13.80
CA ARG A 232 25.34 -40.06 -14.52
C ARG A 232 24.28 -39.38 -15.39
N ILE A 233 23.41 -40.14 -16.05
CA ILE A 233 22.25 -39.62 -16.79
C ILE A 233 21.35 -38.84 -15.84
N HIS A 234 20.94 -39.46 -14.73
CA HIS A 234 20.08 -38.86 -13.72
C HIS A 234 20.67 -37.54 -13.18
N ASN A 235 21.94 -37.54 -12.81
CA ASN A 235 22.63 -36.35 -12.31
C ASN A 235 22.73 -35.25 -13.38
N THR A 236 22.88 -35.61 -14.65
CA THR A 236 22.93 -34.64 -15.75
C THR A 236 21.56 -34.02 -16.00
N PHE A 237 20.48 -34.81 -15.95
CA PHE A 237 19.11 -34.26 -15.94
C PHE A 237 18.87 -33.36 -14.74
N GLY A 238 19.29 -33.76 -13.54
CA GLY A 238 19.18 -32.92 -12.33
C GLY A 238 19.86 -31.56 -12.50
N LYS A 239 21.05 -31.51 -13.11
CA LYS A 239 21.73 -30.26 -13.45
C LYS A 239 20.97 -29.45 -14.51
N ALA A 240 20.38 -30.10 -15.51
CA ALA A 240 19.59 -29.43 -16.54
C ALA A 240 18.34 -28.76 -15.95
N PHE A 241 17.63 -29.43 -15.05
CA PHE A 241 16.48 -28.87 -14.35
C PHE A 241 16.88 -27.74 -13.38
N ALA A 242 17.99 -27.88 -12.65
CA ALA A 242 18.50 -26.79 -11.81
C ALA A 242 18.87 -25.54 -12.63
N ALA A 243 19.43 -25.71 -13.83
CA ALA A 243 19.69 -24.61 -14.76
C ALA A 243 18.37 -24.01 -15.31
N GLN A 244 17.35 -24.84 -15.54
CA GLN A 244 16.01 -24.38 -15.94
C GLN A 244 15.36 -23.52 -14.85
N ASP A 245 15.39 -23.96 -13.59
CA ASP A 245 14.87 -23.20 -12.45
C ASP A 245 15.60 -21.87 -12.29
N LYS A 246 16.93 -21.88 -12.47
CA LYS A 246 17.76 -20.67 -12.49
C LYS A 246 17.33 -19.71 -13.62
N ALA A 247 17.03 -20.23 -14.81
CA ALA A 247 16.54 -19.43 -15.93
C ALA A 247 15.18 -18.79 -15.59
N ALA A 248 14.23 -19.57 -15.09
CA ALA A 248 12.91 -19.09 -14.67
C ALA A 248 13.00 -18.01 -13.59
N HIS A 249 13.87 -18.21 -12.59
CA HIS A 249 14.10 -17.22 -11.54
C HIS A 249 14.65 -15.89 -12.08
N TYR A 250 15.58 -15.91 -13.04
CA TYR A 250 16.08 -14.68 -13.64
C TYR A 250 15.06 -14.02 -14.59
N ALA A 251 14.26 -14.81 -15.31
CA ALA A 251 13.15 -14.31 -16.12
C ALA A 251 12.11 -13.60 -15.23
N GLN A 252 11.75 -14.18 -14.09
CA GLN A 252 10.87 -13.54 -13.11
C GLN A 252 11.49 -12.24 -12.55
N LYS A 253 12.80 -12.23 -12.30
CA LYS A 253 13.51 -11.01 -11.89
C LYS A 253 13.47 -9.93 -12.98
N ALA A 254 13.65 -10.29 -14.25
CA ALA A 254 13.51 -9.36 -15.38
C ALA A 254 12.09 -8.78 -15.47
N ALA A 255 11.06 -9.64 -15.41
CA ALA A 255 9.66 -9.24 -15.48
C ALA A 255 9.23 -8.33 -14.31
N SER A 256 9.82 -8.51 -13.13
CA SER A 256 9.57 -7.64 -11.97
C SER A 256 10.34 -6.30 -12.01
N VAL A 257 11.30 -6.12 -12.93
CA VAL A 257 11.98 -4.83 -13.06
C VAL A 257 11.04 -3.79 -13.67
N GLY A 258 10.74 -2.74 -12.91
CA GLY A 258 9.88 -1.64 -13.34
C GLY A 258 8.40 -1.81 -12.97
N THR A 259 8.01 -2.91 -12.32
CA THR A 259 6.63 -3.10 -11.81
C THR A 259 6.36 -2.33 -10.52
N GLY A 260 7.39 -1.76 -9.90
CA GLY A 260 7.23 -0.80 -8.81
C GLY A 260 6.55 0.47 -9.32
N GLY A 261 5.78 1.14 -8.45
CA GLY A 261 5.20 2.43 -8.79
C GLY A 261 6.26 3.49 -9.14
N ILE A 262 5.81 4.65 -9.61
CA ILE A 262 6.68 5.77 -10.02
C ILE A 262 7.69 6.08 -8.91
N SER A 263 8.99 6.10 -9.24
CA SER A 263 10.08 6.33 -8.27
C SER A 263 10.29 7.83 -8.04
N SER A 264 10.78 8.22 -6.86
CA SER A 264 11.21 9.61 -6.63
C SER A 264 12.56 9.94 -7.27
N ASP A 265 13.33 8.92 -7.66
CA ASP A 265 14.63 9.08 -8.34
C ASP A 265 14.47 9.28 -9.86
N ASP A 266 13.24 9.25 -10.37
CA ASP A 266 12.92 9.52 -11.77
C ASP A 266 12.73 11.04 -11.96
N PRO A 267 13.51 11.71 -12.84
CA PRO A 267 13.35 13.15 -13.06
C PRO A 267 11.95 13.51 -13.58
N ASP A 268 11.29 12.59 -14.29
CA ASP A 268 9.93 12.77 -14.80
C ASP A 268 8.84 12.34 -13.80
N ALA A 269 9.19 12.02 -12.55
CA ALA A 269 8.24 11.48 -11.57
C ALA A 269 6.99 12.36 -11.38
N ILE A 270 7.17 13.68 -11.29
CA ILE A 270 6.07 14.64 -11.12
C ILE A 270 5.17 14.64 -12.37
N LYS A 271 5.76 14.65 -13.57
CA LYS A 271 5.02 14.60 -14.85
C LYS A 271 4.17 13.33 -14.93
N LYS A 272 4.76 12.17 -14.61
CA LYS A 272 4.07 10.88 -14.61
C LYS A 272 2.96 10.81 -13.57
N LEU A 273 3.18 11.32 -12.36
CA LEU A 273 2.17 11.36 -11.30
C LEU A 273 0.99 12.28 -11.66
N ARG A 274 1.26 13.42 -12.32
CA ARG A 274 0.20 14.31 -12.83
C ARG A 274 -0.63 13.62 -13.92
N ALA A 275 0.00 12.88 -14.84
CA ALA A 275 -0.73 12.08 -15.83
C ALA A 275 -1.59 10.98 -15.17
N GLU A 276 -1.06 10.26 -14.17
CA GLU A 276 -1.82 9.28 -13.38
C GLU A 276 -3.02 9.94 -12.67
N LEU A 277 -2.83 11.15 -12.14
CA LEU A 277 -3.90 11.91 -11.49
C LEU A 277 -5.02 12.28 -12.47
N VAL A 278 -4.68 12.80 -13.65
CA VAL A 278 -5.67 13.13 -14.70
C VAL A 278 -6.45 11.88 -15.13
N SER A 279 -5.78 10.75 -15.28
CA SER A 279 -6.45 9.47 -15.59
C SER A 279 -7.41 9.04 -14.47
N ALA A 280 -6.97 9.15 -13.21
CA ALA A 280 -7.79 8.83 -12.05
C ALA A 280 -9.02 9.75 -11.92
N GLU A 281 -8.87 11.05 -12.21
CA GLU A 281 -9.96 12.02 -12.23
C GLU A 281 -10.97 11.72 -13.35
N LYS A 282 -10.51 11.45 -14.58
CA LYS A 282 -11.36 11.00 -15.69
C LYS A 282 -12.15 9.74 -15.36
N SER A 283 -11.49 8.74 -14.76
CA SER A 283 -12.13 7.51 -14.31
C SER A 283 -13.19 7.77 -13.23
N GLN A 284 -12.89 8.69 -12.29
CA GLN A 284 -13.83 9.07 -11.24
C GLN A 284 -15.11 9.69 -11.80
N ASP A 285 -14.96 10.62 -12.74
CA ASP A 285 -16.10 11.33 -13.31
C ASP A 285 -16.90 10.43 -14.23
N MET A 286 -16.24 9.56 -15.00
CA MET A 286 -16.89 8.50 -15.78
C MET A 286 -17.73 7.58 -14.88
N MET A 287 -17.18 7.07 -13.76
CA MET A 287 -17.92 6.20 -12.84
C MET A 287 -19.13 6.91 -12.21
N LYS A 288 -18.99 8.19 -11.85
CA LYS A 288 -20.10 9.00 -11.32
C LYS A 288 -21.18 9.23 -12.37
N ALA A 289 -20.79 9.59 -13.59
CA ALA A 289 -21.70 9.84 -14.71
C ALA A 289 -22.48 8.57 -15.06
N ALA A 290 -21.80 7.41 -15.16
CA ALA A 290 -22.42 6.12 -15.38
C ALA A 290 -23.42 5.78 -14.27
N ASN A 291 -23.04 5.91 -13.00
CA ASN A 291 -23.96 5.66 -11.89
C ASN A 291 -25.13 6.63 -11.84
N LYS A 292 -24.96 7.88 -12.31
CA LYS A 292 -26.05 8.84 -12.45
C LYS A 292 -27.00 8.41 -13.57
N ALA A 293 -26.47 8.02 -14.73
CA ALA A 293 -27.25 7.54 -15.88
C ALA A 293 -28.04 6.27 -15.55
N ILE A 294 -27.42 5.30 -14.87
CA ILE A 294 -28.07 4.06 -14.44
C ILE A 294 -29.23 4.35 -13.48
N ARG A 295 -29.06 5.26 -12.53
CA ARG A 295 -30.11 5.62 -11.56
C ARG A 295 -31.27 6.39 -12.19
N ALA A 296 -31.02 7.16 -13.26
CA ALA A 296 -32.05 7.92 -13.96
C ALA A 296 -32.93 7.04 -14.87
N ASN A 297 -32.41 5.91 -15.34
CA ASN A 297 -33.07 5.01 -16.28
C ASN A 297 -33.59 3.74 -15.59
N LYS A 298 -34.77 3.26 -15.98
CA LYS A 298 -35.47 2.15 -15.28
C LYS A 298 -35.37 0.80 -15.99
N THR A 299 -35.11 0.77 -17.29
CA THR A 299 -35.02 -0.48 -18.07
C THR A 299 -33.58 -0.74 -18.50
N PRO A 300 -33.16 -2.02 -18.65
CA PRO A 300 -31.81 -2.33 -19.13
C PRO A 300 -31.50 -1.71 -20.50
N GLU A 301 -32.48 -1.63 -21.40
CA GLU A 301 -32.32 -1.01 -22.73
C GLU A 301 -32.05 0.49 -22.62
N THR A 302 -32.80 1.21 -21.79
CA THR A 302 -32.60 2.67 -21.57
C THR A 302 -31.31 2.96 -20.82
N GLN A 303 -30.91 2.11 -19.87
CA GLN A 303 -29.62 2.19 -19.20
C GLN A 303 -28.46 1.96 -20.18
N THR A 304 -28.59 0.98 -21.08
CA THR A 304 -27.56 0.67 -22.09
C THR A 304 -27.39 1.83 -23.05
N ALA A 305 -28.49 2.38 -23.60
CA ALA A 305 -28.44 3.54 -24.47
C ALA A 305 -27.80 4.76 -23.78
N ALA A 306 -28.11 5.00 -22.51
CA ALA A 306 -27.52 6.11 -21.75
C ALA A 306 -26.01 5.91 -21.47
N LEU A 307 -25.55 4.69 -21.24
CA LEU A 307 -24.12 4.40 -21.08
C LEU A 307 -23.36 4.49 -22.41
N VAL A 308 -23.97 4.04 -23.51
CA VAL A 308 -23.39 4.20 -24.85
C VAL A 308 -23.22 5.68 -25.21
N ALA A 309 -24.19 6.53 -24.87
CA ALA A 309 -24.07 7.98 -25.02
C ALA A 309 -22.94 8.60 -24.19
N LEU A 310 -22.52 7.97 -23.09
CA LEU A 310 -21.37 8.37 -22.28
C LEU A 310 -20.03 7.81 -22.79
N GLY A 311 -20.02 7.08 -23.91
CA GLY A 311 -18.82 6.54 -24.54
C GLY A 311 -18.47 5.10 -24.16
N PHE A 312 -19.36 4.36 -23.50
CA PHE A 312 -19.18 2.92 -23.26
C PHE A 312 -19.50 2.11 -24.51
N THR A 313 -18.80 0.99 -24.70
CA THR A 313 -19.26 -0.01 -25.67
C THR A 313 -20.49 -0.73 -25.13
N GLU A 314 -21.33 -1.28 -26.03
CA GLU A 314 -22.52 -2.05 -25.62
C GLU A 314 -22.17 -3.20 -24.66
N ALA A 315 -21.05 -3.87 -24.89
CA ALA A 315 -20.55 -4.93 -24.01
C ALA A 315 -20.18 -4.43 -22.62
N GLN A 316 -19.51 -3.28 -22.52
CA GLN A 316 -19.16 -2.67 -21.23
C GLN A 316 -20.40 -2.17 -20.49
N ALA A 317 -21.36 -1.60 -21.21
CA ALA A 317 -22.62 -1.16 -20.65
C ALA A 317 -23.42 -2.34 -20.06
N ALA A 318 -23.53 -3.44 -20.80
CA ALA A 318 -24.19 -4.66 -20.34
C ALA A 318 -23.54 -5.25 -19.07
N GLU A 319 -22.20 -5.30 -19.01
CA GLU A 319 -21.49 -5.79 -17.83
C GLU A 319 -21.65 -4.84 -16.63
N THR A 320 -21.71 -3.53 -16.85
CA THR A 320 -21.92 -2.53 -15.79
C THR A 320 -23.33 -2.59 -15.21
N ILE A 321 -24.34 -2.93 -16.03
CA ILE A 321 -25.74 -3.06 -15.61
C ILE A 321 -25.98 -4.40 -14.88
N LYS A 322 -25.17 -5.42 -15.16
CA LYS A 322 -25.29 -6.72 -14.51
C LYS A 322 -25.17 -6.58 -12.99
N PRO A 323 -26.18 -7.00 -12.22
CA PRO A 323 -26.10 -6.92 -10.77
C PRO A 323 -24.95 -7.77 -10.22
N ASP A 324 -24.24 -7.24 -9.23
CA ASP A 324 -23.21 -8.00 -8.51
C ASP A 324 -23.80 -9.09 -7.59
N PHE A 325 -22.94 -9.83 -6.88
CA PHE A 325 -23.38 -10.87 -5.93
C PHE A 325 -24.32 -10.34 -4.82
N ALA A 326 -24.28 -9.04 -4.56
CA ALA A 326 -25.11 -8.34 -3.58
C ALA A 326 -26.26 -7.54 -4.24
N ARG A 327 -26.56 -7.83 -5.51
CA ARG A 327 -27.61 -7.20 -6.33
C ARG A 327 -27.43 -5.69 -6.54
N ARG A 328 -26.21 -5.18 -6.45
CA ARG A 328 -25.88 -3.78 -6.76
C ARG A 328 -25.62 -3.64 -8.24
N VAL A 329 -26.13 -2.56 -8.84
CA VAL A 329 -25.99 -2.25 -10.26
C VAL A 329 -25.13 -1.00 -10.43
N GLY A 330 -24.28 -0.99 -11.46
CA GLY A 330 -23.33 0.08 -11.72
C GLY A 330 -22.02 -0.07 -10.94
N PHE A 331 -21.23 1.00 -10.95
CA PHE A 331 -19.96 1.04 -10.25
C PHE A 331 -20.18 1.04 -8.73
N PRO A 332 -19.55 0.12 -7.99
CA PRO A 332 -19.77 0.01 -6.57
C PRO A 332 -19.15 1.18 -5.80
N SER A 333 -19.76 1.54 -4.66
CA SER A 333 -19.31 2.67 -3.82
C SER A 333 -17.85 2.54 -3.34
N TYR A 334 -17.39 1.32 -3.08
CA TYR A 334 -16.00 1.09 -2.67
C TYR A 334 -15.00 1.42 -3.80
N ALA A 335 -15.36 1.25 -5.07
CA ALA A 335 -14.48 1.59 -6.20
C ALA A 335 -14.27 3.10 -6.28
N LEU A 336 -15.36 3.88 -6.18
CA LEU A 336 -15.32 5.35 -6.10
C LEU A 336 -14.51 5.84 -4.89
N SER A 337 -14.70 5.22 -3.73
CA SER A 337 -13.98 5.56 -2.50
C SER A 337 -12.48 5.26 -2.62
N ASN A 338 -12.12 4.09 -3.16
CA ASN A 338 -10.73 3.69 -3.37
C ASN A 338 -10.04 4.62 -4.38
N ASN A 339 -10.72 5.00 -5.46
CA ASN A 339 -10.16 5.91 -6.46
C ASN A 339 -9.95 7.32 -5.88
N ASN A 340 -10.91 7.86 -5.12
CA ASN A 340 -10.73 9.13 -4.39
C ASN A 340 -9.54 9.09 -3.43
N ALA A 341 -9.37 7.98 -2.69
CA ALA A 341 -8.23 7.79 -1.80
C ALA A 341 -6.91 7.76 -2.59
N ASN A 342 -6.91 7.11 -3.76
CA ASN A 342 -5.75 7.09 -4.66
C ASN A 342 -5.40 8.49 -5.18
N MET A 343 -6.38 9.25 -5.66
CA MET A 343 -6.21 10.65 -6.09
C MET A 343 -5.61 11.49 -4.97
N THR A 344 -6.14 11.39 -3.75
CA THR A 344 -5.63 12.13 -2.58
C THR A 344 -4.17 11.77 -2.28
N ARG A 345 -3.83 10.48 -2.35
CA ARG A 345 -2.46 9.97 -2.18
C ARG A 345 -1.53 10.53 -3.27
N ILE A 346 -1.95 10.53 -4.52
CA ILE A 346 -1.16 11.05 -5.65
C ILE A 346 -0.93 12.56 -5.48
N LYS A 347 -1.97 13.34 -5.16
CA LYS A 347 -1.86 14.79 -4.89
C LYS A 347 -0.87 15.07 -3.76
N GLY A 348 -0.98 14.35 -2.64
CA GLY A 348 -0.03 14.47 -1.52
C GLY A 348 1.40 14.14 -1.93
N ARG A 349 1.59 13.11 -2.77
CA ARG A 349 2.91 12.72 -3.27
C ARG A 349 3.52 13.75 -4.23
N ILE A 350 2.71 14.35 -5.12
CA ILE A 350 3.15 15.43 -6.01
C ILE A 350 3.63 16.61 -5.18
N ALA A 351 2.82 17.08 -4.23
CA ALA A 351 3.18 18.20 -3.36
C ALA A 351 4.45 17.91 -2.53
N GLU A 352 4.64 16.66 -2.10
CA GLU A 352 5.85 16.26 -1.40
C GLU A 352 7.09 16.33 -2.31
N LEU A 353 7.01 15.83 -3.54
CA LEU A 353 8.13 15.87 -4.48
C LEU A 353 8.46 17.29 -4.94
N GLU A 354 7.45 18.13 -5.16
CA GLU A 354 7.62 19.56 -5.50
C GLU A 354 8.33 20.33 -4.37
N LYS A 355 7.94 20.08 -3.11
CA LYS A 355 8.64 20.66 -1.95
C LYS A 355 10.09 20.20 -1.85
N ARG A 356 10.38 18.95 -2.24
CA ARG A 356 11.75 18.42 -2.24
C ARG A 356 12.59 19.01 -3.37
N SER A 357 12.01 19.21 -4.56
CA SER A 357 12.75 19.78 -5.71
C SER A 357 13.07 21.26 -5.52
N GLN A 358 12.33 21.98 -4.68
CA GLN A 358 12.61 23.38 -4.33
C GLN A 358 13.67 23.53 -3.22
N ARG A 359 14.15 22.44 -2.63
CA ARG A 359 15.18 22.49 -1.60
C ARG A 359 16.51 22.89 -2.23
N ALA A 360 17.30 23.69 -1.52
CA ALA A 360 18.68 23.95 -1.91
C ALA A 360 19.59 22.82 -1.44
N ASP A 361 20.69 22.60 -2.17
CA ASP A 361 21.77 21.74 -1.71
C ASP A 361 22.37 22.31 -0.43
N VAL A 362 22.73 21.43 0.50
CA VAL A 362 23.32 21.81 1.78
C VAL A 362 24.63 21.07 1.94
N GLU A 363 25.72 21.81 2.13
CA GLU A 363 27.03 21.24 2.44
C GLU A 363 27.50 21.76 3.80
N LYS A 364 27.99 20.85 4.64
CA LYS A 364 28.52 21.16 5.96
C LYS A 364 29.80 20.38 6.20
N ALA A 365 30.89 21.10 6.45
CA ALA A 365 32.11 20.51 6.94
C ALA A 365 31.90 20.07 8.40
N GLY A 366 32.22 18.80 8.68
CA GLY A 366 32.39 18.25 10.01
C GLY A 366 33.84 17.87 10.22
N ASP A 367 34.18 17.46 11.43
CA ASP A 367 35.54 17.07 11.75
C ASP A 367 35.83 15.64 11.23
N GLY A 368 36.59 15.58 10.14
CA GLY A 368 36.94 14.36 9.41
C GLY A 368 35.91 13.88 8.38
N PHE A 369 34.84 14.65 8.14
CA PHE A 369 33.82 14.32 7.15
C PHE A 369 33.16 15.56 6.53
N THR A 370 32.65 15.41 5.32
CA THR A 370 31.76 16.38 4.68
C THR A 370 30.35 15.82 4.57
N TYR A 371 29.39 16.53 5.13
CA TYR A 371 27.98 16.22 5.01
C TYR A 371 27.38 16.98 3.83
N ARG A 372 26.70 16.26 2.92
CA ARG A 372 26.06 16.84 1.73
C ARG A 372 24.62 16.34 1.57
N GLU A 373 23.68 17.27 1.44
CA GLU A 373 22.32 17.04 0.94
C GLU A 373 22.30 17.40 -0.54
N ASP A 374 22.25 16.38 -1.40
CA ASP A 374 22.22 16.54 -2.85
C ASP A 374 20.80 16.32 -3.35
N THR A 375 20.17 17.40 -3.78
CA THR A 375 18.79 17.43 -4.27
C THR A 375 18.68 16.84 -5.68
N THR A 376 19.72 16.98 -6.49
CA THR A 376 19.80 16.43 -7.85
C THR A 376 19.85 14.91 -7.83
N GLU A 377 20.70 14.33 -6.97
CA GLU A 377 20.79 12.87 -6.80
C GLU A 377 19.75 12.31 -5.83
N ASN A 378 19.01 13.18 -5.12
CA ASN A 378 18.07 12.82 -4.07
C ASN A 378 18.75 11.97 -2.98
N ARG A 379 19.95 12.38 -2.53
CA ARG A 379 20.77 11.68 -1.54
C ARG A 379 21.25 12.58 -0.41
N VAL A 380 21.36 11.98 0.78
CA VAL A 380 22.09 12.51 1.92
C VAL A 380 23.38 11.71 2.04
N MET A 381 24.52 12.40 2.11
CA MET A 381 25.84 11.80 1.96
C MET A 381 26.79 12.24 3.07
N PHE A 382 27.59 11.29 3.56
CA PHE A 382 28.79 11.55 4.34
C PHE A 382 30.01 11.11 3.53
N ILE A 383 30.87 12.08 3.23
CA ILE A 383 32.12 11.91 2.49
C ILE A 383 33.26 11.98 3.50
N PHE A 384 34.20 11.05 3.43
CA PHE A 384 35.38 10.99 4.30
C PHE A 384 36.63 10.93 3.41
N ASP A 385 37.73 11.55 3.82
CA ASP A 385 38.98 11.57 3.04
C ASP A 385 39.63 10.18 2.92
N GLY A 386 39.28 9.28 3.83
CA GLY A 386 39.74 7.89 3.85
C GLY A 386 38.69 6.95 4.41
N LYS A 387 39.10 5.71 4.67
CA LYS A 387 38.22 4.71 5.29
C LYS A 387 37.99 5.10 6.76
N PRO A 388 36.76 5.47 7.16
CA PRO A 388 36.48 5.75 8.57
C PRO A 388 36.70 4.51 9.43
N ASP A 389 36.99 4.72 10.71
CA ASP A 389 37.20 3.68 11.70
C ASP A 389 35.94 2.80 11.88
N GLU A 390 36.08 1.70 12.62
CA GLU A 390 34.97 0.76 12.79
C GLU A 390 33.79 1.32 13.59
N ALA A 391 34.04 2.16 14.60
CA ALA A 391 32.98 2.74 15.41
C ALA A 391 32.13 3.72 14.58
N THR A 392 32.78 4.58 13.79
CA THR A 392 32.10 5.49 12.85
C THR A 392 31.25 4.73 11.83
N ARG A 393 31.80 3.65 11.24
CA ARG A 393 31.05 2.80 10.30
C ARG A 393 29.88 2.09 10.96
N ALA A 394 29.99 1.67 12.21
CA ALA A 394 28.91 1.05 12.95
C ALA A 394 27.75 2.03 13.20
N ILE A 395 28.06 3.30 13.54
CA ILE A 395 27.06 4.37 13.70
C ILE A 395 26.31 4.60 12.38
N LEU A 396 27.03 4.75 11.27
CA LEU A 396 26.44 4.96 9.94
C LEU A 396 25.51 3.82 9.52
N LYS A 397 25.96 2.56 9.72
CA LYS A 397 25.15 1.37 9.43
C LYS A 397 23.89 1.30 10.30
N ARG A 398 24.00 1.65 11.59
CA ARG A 398 22.86 1.68 12.53
C ARG A 398 21.79 2.67 12.06
N GLU A 399 22.20 3.81 11.51
CA GLU A 399 21.32 4.81 10.91
C GLU A 399 20.98 4.53 9.43
N ALA A 400 21.23 3.30 8.97
CA ALA A 400 20.89 2.79 7.64
C ALA A 400 21.58 3.52 6.46
N PHE A 401 22.72 4.19 6.69
CA PHE A 401 23.58 4.65 5.62
C PHE A 401 24.32 3.48 4.99
N LYS A 402 24.41 3.48 3.66
CA LYS A 402 25.08 2.43 2.88
C LYS A 402 26.28 3.00 2.15
N TRP A 403 27.40 2.28 2.16
CA TRP A 403 28.56 2.65 1.36
C TRP A 403 28.24 2.55 -0.14
N SER A 404 28.54 3.61 -0.89
CA SER A 404 28.42 3.67 -2.35
C SER A 404 29.80 3.80 -2.99
N PRO A 405 30.40 2.71 -3.51
CA PRO A 405 31.73 2.74 -4.11
C PRO A 405 31.86 3.75 -5.24
N SER A 406 30.82 3.89 -6.07
CA SER A 406 30.82 4.84 -7.20
C SER A 406 30.84 6.31 -6.78
N ARG A 407 30.52 6.61 -5.52
CA ARG A 407 30.47 7.97 -4.96
C ARG A 407 31.57 8.24 -3.95
N GLY A 408 32.28 7.20 -3.49
CA GLY A 408 33.18 7.32 -2.35
C GLY A 408 32.50 7.80 -1.06
N ALA A 409 31.19 7.56 -0.90
CA ALA A 409 30.41 8.15 0.18
C ALA A 409 29.45 7.16 0.85
N TRP A 410 29.09 7.44 2.10
CA TRP A 410 28.00 6.79 2.81
C TRP A 410 26.70 7.51 2.51
N VAL A 411 25.76 6.81 1.86
CA VAL A 411 24.57 7.43 1.29
C VAL A 411 23.27 6.88 1.87
N ARG A 412 22.28 7.75 1.92
CA ARG A 412 20.87 7.45 2.20
C ARG A 412 19.98 8.30 1.29
N GLN A 413 18.73 7.91 1.09
CA GLN A 413 17.77 8.72 0.34
C GLN A 413 17.49 10.06 1.03
N LEU A 414 17.40 11.14 0.26
CA LEU A 414 17.00 12.46 0.74
C LEU A 414 15.48 12.49 0.99
N ASN A 415 15.13 12.25 2.25
CA ASN A 415 13.79 12.41 2.78
C ASN A 415 13.88 12.86 4.25
N ASN A 416 12.74 13.21 4.86
CA ASN A 416 12.72 13.69 6.25
C ASN A 416 13.40 12.72 7.23
N ALA A 417 13.22 11.40 7.03
CA ALA A 417 13.84 10.38 7.85
C ALA A 417 15.37 10.29 7.62
N GLY A 418 15.83 10.51 6.38
CA GLY A 418 17.26 10.55 6.03
C GLY A 418 17.96 11.76 6.63
N ILE A 419 17.32 12.93 6.58
CA ILE A 419 17.83 14.15 7.22
C ILE A 419 17.86 13.98 8.74
N TRP A 420 16.80 13.42 9.33
CA TRP A 420 16.78 13.14 10.77
C TRP A 420 17.88 12.16 11.17
N ALA A 421 18.07 11.09 10.40
CA ALA A 421 19.14 10.13 10.65
C ALA A 421 20.54 10.75 10.52
N ALA A 422 20.75 11.64 9.54
CA ALA A 422 21.99 12.39 9.45
C ALA A 422 22.25 13.26 10.68
N LYS A 423 21.23 13.94 11.22
CA LYS A 423 21.36 14.69 12.48
C LYS A 423 21.79 13.78 13.62
N GLN A 424 21.20 12.58 13.73
CA GLN A 424 21.58 11.59 14.74
C GLN A 424 23.01 11.07 14.58
N VAL A 425 23.48 10.88 13.34
CA VAL A 425 24.87 10.53 13.06
C VAL A 425 25.81 11.64 13.54
N ILE A 426 25.55 12.89 13.15
CA ILE A 426 26.37 14.06 13.52
C ILE A 426 26.41 14.23 15.04
N GLU A 427 25.27 14.13 15.71
CA GLU A 427 25.17 14.22 17.17
C GLU A 427 26.04 13.15 17.86
N ARG A 428 26.00 11.91 17.36
CA ARG A 428 26.82 10.82 17.91
C ARG A 428 28.31 10.96 17.63
N PHE A 429 28.69 11.55 16.50
CA PHE A 429 30.09 11.88 16.23
C PHE A 429 30.59 12.93 17.22
N ASN A 430 29.75 13.90 17.59
CA ASN A 430 30.10 14.91 18.57
C ASN A 430 30.21 14.31 19.98
N VAL A 431 29.26 13.44 20.39
CA VAL A 431 29.29 12.79 21.72
C VAL A 431 30.49 11.84 21.87
N ALA A 432 30.82 11.07 20.83
CA ALA A 432 31.97 10.16 20.85
C ALA A 432 33.31 10.90 21.08
N LYS A 433 33.38 12.21 20.79
CA LYS A 433 34.57 13.03 21.02
C LYS A 433 34.67 13.65 22.41
N VAL A 434 33.58 13.72 23.16
CA VAL A 434 33.55 14.31 24.52
C VAL A 434 33.88 13.25 25.59
N GLY A 435 33.88 11.97 25.22
CA GLY A 435 34.11 10.84 26.13
C GLY A 435 35.48 10.18 26.05
N ASP A 436 36.36 10.66 25.17
CA ASP A 436 37.81 10.36 25.14
C ASP A 436 38.56 11.58 25.70
#